data_AF-A0A7J6W274-F1
#
_entry.id   AF-A0A7J6W274-F1
#
_cell.length_a   1.000
_cell.length_b   1.000
_cell.length_c   1.000
_cell.angle_alpha   90.00
_cell.angle_beta   90.00
_cell.angle_gamma   90.00
#
_symmetry.space_group_name_H-M   'P 1'
#
loop_
_entity.id
_entity.type
_entity.pdbx_description
1 polymer ?
#
loop_
_entity_poly.entity_id
_entity_poly.type
_entity_poly.pdbx_seq_one_letter_code
_entity_poly.pdbx_strand_id
1 'polypeptide(L)'
;MADVRMLMEVHKPEIMLIQETKIEDTSLQSIRDLWRHPWKFIQIPSIGLSGGQIIAWNSDLVKVIDSVEGAFSISVVVAMKDNG
;
A
#
# COMPACT_ATOMS: atom_id res chain seq x y z
N MET A 1 -0.06 -12.01 9.08
CA MET A 1 1.08 -11.07 8.98
C MET A 1 2.40 -11.74 8.64
N ALA A 2 2.73 -12.92 9.21
CA ALA A 2 3.96 -13.64 8.86
C ALA A 2 4.09 -13.92 7.34
N ASP A 3 3.00 -14.32 6.69
CA ASP A 3 3.00 -14.63 5.25
C ASP A 3 3.25 -13.38 4.39
N VAL A 4 2.65 -12.23 4.76
CA VAL A 4 2.88 -10.95 4.08
C VAL A 4 4.34 -10.51 4.20
N ARG A 5 4.94 -10.71 5.37
CA ARG A 5 6.36 -10.39 5.61
C ARG A 5 7.27 -11.28 4.75
N MET A 6 6.99 -12.57 4.67
CA MET A 6 7.75 -13.50 3.83
C MET A 6 7.65 -13.10 2.35
N LEU A 7 6.45 -12.78 1.85
CA LEU A 7 6.27 -12.33 0.48
C LEU A 7 7.05 -11.05 0.18
N MET A 8 7.12 -10.13 1.15
CA MET A 8 7.93 -8.92 1.03
C MET A 8 9.42 -9.18 0.92
N GLU A 9 9.94 -10.11 1.71
CA GLU A 9 11.36 -10.48 1.69
C GLU A 9 11.75 -11.19 0.39
N VAL A 10 10.86 -12.04 -0.13
CA VAL A 10 11.07 -12.81 -1.36
C VAL A 10 10.94 -11.93 -2.60
N HIS A 11 9.85 -11.18 -2.72
CA HIS A 11 9.52 -10.46 -3.95
C HIS A 11 10.06 -9.02 -3.99
N LYS A 12 10.38 -8.43 -2.83
CA LYS A 12 10.91 -7.05 -2.72
C LYS A 12 10.17 -6.03 -3.61
N PRO A 13 8.82 -5.99 -3.57
CA PRO A 13 8.06 -5.18 -4.51
C PRO A 13 8.32 -3.69 -4.29
N GLU A 14 8.28 -2.90 -5.36
CA GLU A 14 8.29 -1.45 -5.29
C GLU A 14 6.89 -0.86 -5.01
N ILE A 15 5.85 -1.60 -5.39
CA ILE A 15 4.43 -1.23 -5.22
C ILE A 15 3.65 -2.45 -4.71
N MET A 16 2.77 -2.23 -3.75
CA MET A 16 1.88 -3.26 -3.19
C MET A 16 0.43 -2.79 -3.21
N LEU A 17 -0.47 -3.72 -3.53
CA LEU A 17 -1.91 -3.57 -3.46
C LEU A 17 -2.43 -4.57 -2.41
N ILE A 18 -3.08 -4.07 -1.35
CA ILE A 18 -3.73 -4.91 -0.35
C ILE A 18 -5.23 -4.61 -0.41
N GLN A 19 -6.04 -5.65 -0.63
CA GLN A 19 -7.50 -5.57 -0.65
C GLN A 19 -8.10 -6.38 0.50
N GLU A 20 -9.36 -6.09 0.82
CA GLU A 20 -10.13 -6.75 1.90
C GLU A 20 -9.44 -6.68 3.28
N THR A 21 -8.84 -5.53 3.61
CA THR A 21 -8.22 -5.35 4.92
C THR A 21 -9.28 -5.12 5.99
N LYS A 22 -9.32 -5.94 7.05
CA LYS A 22 -10.00 -5.57 8.30
C LYS A 22 -9.22 -4.42 8.94
N ILE A 23 -9.43 -3.20 8.46
CA ILE A 23 -8.71 -1.98 8.87
C ILE A 23 -8.85 -1.74 10.38
N GLU A 24 -9.96 -2.19 10.99
CA GLU A 24 -10.20 -2.07 12.43
C GLU A 24 -9.17 -2.84 13.28
N ASP A 25 -8.61 -3.94 12.78
CA ASP A 25 -7.58 -4.75 13.47
C ASP A 25 -6.17 -4.56 12.91
N THR A 26 -6.05 -4.10 11.67
CA THR A 26 -4.75 -3.87 11.03
C THR A 26 -4.35 -2.42 11.21
N SER A 27 -3.75 -2.11 12.36
CA SER A 27 -3.20 -0.78 12.59
C SER A 27 -2.22 -0.44 11.45
N LEU A 28 -2.36 0.76 10.88
CA LEU A 28 -1.40 1.32 9.92
C LEU A 28 0.03 1.25 10.46
N GLN A 29 0.19 1.20 11.78
CA GLN A 29 1.44 0.96 12.48
C GLN A 29 2.01 -0.44 12.21
N SER A 30 1.22 -1.51 12.31
CA SER A 30 1.67 -2.88 12.01
C SER A 30 2.10 -3.04 10.55
N ILE A 31 1.39 -2.34 9.66
CA ILE A 31 1.72 -2.24 8.24
C ILE A 31 3.06 -1.51 8.06
N ARG A 32 3.26 -0.36 8.72
CA ARG A 32 4.54 0.38 8.74
C ARG A 32 5.70 -0.41 9.33
N ASP A 33 5.46 -1.15 10.41
CA ASP A 33 6.48 -1.94 11.11
C ASP A 33 6.91 -3.17 10.29
N LEU A 34 6.08 -3.59 9.32
CA LEU A 34 6.45 -4.62 8.34
C LEU A 34 7.50 -4.12 7.33
N TRP A 35 7.67 -2.79 7.19
CA TRP A 35 8.37 -2.18 6.07
C TRP A 35 9.65 -1.47 6.51
N ARG A 36 10.80 -1.87 5.92
CA ARG A 36 12.12 -1.29 6.22
C ARG A 36 12.45 -0.02 5.42
N HIS A 37 11.61 0.38 4.47
CA HIS A 37 11.82 1.53 3.58
C HIS A 37 10.80 2.65 3.90
N PRO A 38 10.99 3.89 3.43
CA PRO A 38 9.98 4.93 3.54
C PRO A 38 8.81 4.64 2.59
N TRP A 39 7.89 3.77 3.02
CA TRP A 39 6.67 3.47 2.28
C TRP A 39 5.63 4.55 2.52
N LYS A 40 5.06 5.06 1.42
CA LYS A 40 3.85 5.90 1.43
C LYS A 40 2.67 5.08 0.98
N PHE A 41 1.46 5.49 1.34
CA PHE A 41 0.24 4.77 0.99
C PHE A 41 -0.95 5.70 0.77
N ILE A 42 -1.93 5.19 0.03
CA ILE A 42 -3.29 5.71 -0.09
C ILE A 42 -4.22 4.58 0.37
N GLN A 43 -5.26 4.93 1.11
CA GLN A 43 -6.26 3.98 1.59
C GLN A 43 -7.67 4.50 1.35
N ILE A 44 -8.58 3.59 1.01
CA ILE A 44 -10.02 3.86 1.06
C ILE A 44 -10.65 2.89 2.06
N PRO A 45 -11.43 3.41 3.04
CA PRO A 45 -12.20 2.54 3.91
C PRO A 45 -13.35 1.90 3.12
N SER A 46 -13.78 0.71 3.53
CA SER A 46 -15.01 0.12 3.02
C SER A 46 -16.23 0.96 3.41
N ILE A 47 -17.20 1.06 2.51
CA ILE A 47 -18.50 1.70 2.77
C ILE A 47 -19.49 0.60 3.20
N GLY A 48 -19.88 0.59 4.47
CA GLY A 48 -20.97 -0.27 5.00
C GLY A 48 -20.59 -1.72 5.36
N LEU A 49 -19.34 -2.14 5.16
CA LEU A 49 -18.80 -3.46 5.56
C LEU A 49 -17.42 -3.30 6.23
N SER A 50 -16.94 -4.32 6.96
CA SER A 50 -15.56 -4.37 7.44
C SER A 50 -14.60 -4.66 6.27
N GLY A 51 -13.65 -3.76 6.01
CA GLY A 51 -12.81 -3.84 4.81
C GLY A 51 -12.11 -2.53 4.45
N GLY A 52 -11.17 -2.59 3.51
CA GLY A 52 -10.61 -1.44 2.82
C GLY A 52 -9.60 -1.84 1.75
N GLN A 53 -9.18 -0.86 0.96
CA GLN A 53 -8.10 -1.03 -0.03
C GLN A 53 -6.93 -0.14 0.38
N ILE A 54 -5.71 -0.68 0.26
CA ILE A 54 -4.48 0.05 0.51
C ILE A 54 -3.58 -0.13 -0.72
N ILE A 55 -3.11 0.99 -1.26
CA ILE A 55 -2.02 1.02 -2.23
C ILE A 55 -0.82 1.62 -1.52
N ALA A 56 0.28 0.87 -1.44
CA ALA A 56 1.51 1.32 -0.81
C ALA A 56 2.66 1.25 -1.81
N TRP A 57 3.63 2.16 -1.71
CA TRP A 57 4.81 2.16 -2.57
C TRP A 57 6.07 2.60 -1.82
N ASN A 58 7.22 2.08 -2.25
CA ASN A 58 8.51 2.55 -1.80
C ASN A 58 8.75 3.96 -2.36
N SER A 59 8.69 4.98 -1.51
CA SER A 59 8.77 6.37 -1.98
C SER A 59 10.15 6.80 -2.44
N ASP A 60 11.19 5.99 -2.21
CA ASP A 60 12.53 6.21 -2.78
C ASP A 60 12.59 5.80 -4.25
N LEU A 61 11.78 4.82 -4.67
CA LEU A 61 11.80 4.24 -6.01
C LEU A 61 10.62 4.69 -6.86
N VAL A 62 9.49 5.04 -6.24
CA VAL A 62 8.24 5.33 -6.93
C VAL A 62 7.75 6.73 -6.59
N LYS A 63 7.41 7.49 -7.63
CA LYS A 63 6.74 8.78 -7.54
C LYS A 63 5.30 8.64 -8.02
N VAL A 64 4.33 8.97 -7.16
CA VAL A 64 2.94 9.13 -7.58
C VAL A 64 2.82 10.45 -8.35
N ILE A 65 2.30 10.36 -9.57
CA ILE A 65 2.03 11.50 -10.46
C ILE A 65 0.62 12.04 -10.22
N ASP A 66 -0.35 11.13 -10.17
CA ASP A 66 -1.75 11.45 -9.97
C ASP A 66 -2.47 10.30 -9.25
N SER A 67 -3.56 10.62 -8.57
CA SER A 67 -4.39 9.63 -7.89
C SER A 67 -5.84 10.08 -7.80
N VAL A 68 -6.76 9.14 -8.06
CA VAL A 68 -8.19 9.36 -7.94
C VAL A 68 -8.78 8.31 -7.01
N GLU A 69 -9.44 8.78 -5.95
CA GLU A 69 -10.22 7.96 -5.02
C GLU A 69 -11.70 8.02 -5.44
N GLY A 70 -12.21 6.89 -5.93
CA GLY A 70 -13.63 6.67 -6.15
C GLY A 70 -14.30 6.05 -4.93
N ALA A 71 -15.63 5.92 -4.96
CA ALA A 71 -16.38 5.35 -3.84
C ALA A 71 -15.94 3.93 -3.44
N PHE A 72 -15.41 3.15 -4.38
CA PHE A 72 -15.00 1.75 -4.16
C PHE A 72 -13.68 1.38 -4.86
N SER A 73 -12.91 2.37 -5.32
CA SER A 73 -11.73 2.14 -6.14
C SER A 73 -10.66 3.19 -5.89
N ILE A 74 -9.39 2.78 -5.91
CA ILE A 74 -8.26 3.70 -5.99
C ILE A 74 -7.60 3.53 -7.36
N SER A 75 -7.42 4.62 -8.09
CA SER A 75 -6.59 4.67 -9.29
C SER A 75 -5.36 5.52 -9.02
N VAL A 76 -4.18 5.04 -9.40
CA VAL A 76 -2.91 5.76 -9.19
C VAL A 76 -2.07 5.68 -10.44
N VAL A 77 -1.56 6.83 -10.88
CA VAL A 77 -0.55 6.94 -11.93
C VAL A 77 0.80 7.15 -11.27
N VAL A 78 1.77 6.31 -11.62
CA VAL A 78 3.11 6.33 -11.02
C VAL A 78 4.20 6.42 -12.08
N ALA A 79 5.35 6.95 -11.69
CA ALA A 79 6.60 6.82 -12.41
C ALA A 79 7.69 6.25 -11.48
N MET A 80 8.56 5.42 -12.06
CA MET A 80 9.79 5.01 -11.41
C MET A 80 10.75 6.20 -11.36
N LYS A 81 11.43 6.38 -10.24
CA LYS A 81 12.51 7.36 -10.11
C LYS A 81 13.78 6.78 -10.72
N ASP A 82 14.46 7.58 -11.53
CA ASP A 82 15.81 7.24 -11.97
C ASP A 82 16.75 7.33 -10.76
N ASN A 83 17.34 6.19 -10.43
CA ASN A 83 18.47 6.12 -9.50
C ASN A 83 19.70 6.33 -10.38
N GLY A 84 20.15 7.59 -10.49
CA GLY A 84 21.32 7.97 -11.30
C GLY A 84 22.55 7.12 -11.05
#